data_AF-A0A971MU79-F1
#
_entry.id   AF-A0A971MU79-F1
#
_cell.length_a   1.000
_cell.length_b   1.000
_cell.length_c   1.000
_cell.angle_alpha   90.00
_cell.angle_beta   90.00
_cell.angle_gamma   90.00
#
_symmetry.space_group_name_H-M   'P 1'
#
loop_
_entity.id
_entity.type
_entity.pdbx_description
1 polymer ?
#
loop_
_entity_poly.entity_id
_entity_poly.type
_entity_poly.pdbx_seq_one_letter_code
_entity_poly.pdbx_strand_id
1 'polypeptide(L)'
;MNNNLLTGISLSDNTPFEDWATNILPWLREAMNDVAEGITGDIATLLDKQQRYTAYAGALVEIYAKAEAYYKTKLAEAMEAAIKEGVSASLVARIAEGKIATVIRFYEAIHRFNSTLTDQLMAVAARLKYEGALMWGDRGGQEKPK
;
A
#
# COMPACT_ATOMS: atom_id res chain seq x y z
N MET A 1 -1.85 9.86 -19.23
CA MET A 1 -1.75 9.56 -17.79
C MET A 1 -1.78 10.85 -16.99
N ASN A 2 -2.61 10.94 -15.96
CA ASN A 2 -2.70 12.12 -15.10
C ASN A 2 -1.52 12.09 -14.11
N ASN A 3 -0.53 12.98 -14.22
CA ASN A 3 0.67 12.97 -13.36
C ASN A 3 0.32 13.12 -11.85
N ASN A 4 -0.85 13.66 -11.53
CA ASN A 4 -1.35 13.75 -10.16
C ASN A 4 -1.60 12.38 -9.49
N LEU A 5 -1.84 11.31 -10.27
CA LEU A 5 -2.03 9.96 -9.74
C LEU A 5 -0.71 9.31 -9.28
N LEU A 6 0.42 9.70 -9.88
CA LEU A 6 1.71 9.02 -9.71
C LEU A 6 2.53 9.54 -8.54
N THR A 7 2.41 10.83 -8.20
CA THR A 7 3.26 11.50 -7.19
C THR A 7 2.55 12.61 -6.41
N GLY A 8 1.24 12.78 -6.58
CA GLY A 8 0.52 14.00 -6.20
C GLY A 8 0.30 14.25 -4.70
N ILE A 9 0.87 13.45 -3.80
CA ILE A 9 0.71 13.67 -2.36
C ILE A 9 1.89 14.51 -1.85
N SER A 10 1.65 15.79 -1.61
CA SER A 10 2.57 16.60 -0.81
C SER A 10 2.37 16.25 0.67
N LEU A 11 3.28 15.47 1.22
CA LEU A 11 3.31 15.13 2.63
C LEU A 11 4.01 16.25 3.39
N SER A 12 3.25 17.18 3.99
CA SER A 12 3.80 18.11 4.96
C SER A 12 3.80 17.47 6.35
N ASP A 13 4.93 17.52 7.05
CA ASP A 13 5.06 17.05 8.43
C ASP A 13 4.36 17.96 9.44
N ASN A 14 3.98 19.17 9.03
CA ASN A 14 3.31 20.15 9.89
C ASN A 14 1.77 20.01 9.89
N THR A 15 1.21 19.17 9.01
CA THR A 15 -0.24 18.95 8.95
C THR A 15 -0.70 18.01 10.05
N PRO A 16 -1.75 18.35 10.83
CA PRO A 16 -2.37 17.43 11.77
C PRO A 16 -2.76 16.11 11.09
N PHE A 17 -2.63 14.99 11.80
CA PHE A 17 -2.82 13.68 11.18
C PHE A 17 -4.20 13.48 10.56
N GLU A 18 -5.27 13.95 11.21
CA GLU A 18 -6.64 13.75 10.71
C GLU A 18 -6.88 14.50 9.40
N ASP A 19 -6.34 15.71 9.28
CA ASP A 19 -6.35 16.50 8.04
C ASP A 19 -5.50 15.82 6.97
N TRP A 20 -4.32 15.35 7.35
CA TRP A 20 -3.43 14.59 6.48
C TRP A 20 -4.11 13.31 5.95
N ALA A 21 -4.72 12.52 6.82
CA ALA A 21 -5.44 11.30 6.49
C ALA A 21 -6.59 11.59 5.52
N THR A 22 -7.34 12.66 5.78
CA THR A 22 -8.42 13.12 4.89
C THR A 22 -7.92 13.50 3.50
N ASN A 23 -6.75 14.14 3.41
CA ASN A 23 -6.15 14.54 2.14
C ASN A 23 -5.67 13.34 1.31
N ILE A 24 -5.20 12.27 1.95
CA ILE A 24 -4.70 11.10 1.22
C ILE A 24 -5.78 10.06 0.89
N LEU A 25 -6.95 10.13 1.54
CA LEU A 25 -8.05 9.19 1.34
C LEU A 25 -8.50 9.02 -0.12
N PRO A 26 -8.67 10.09 -0.92
CA PRO A 26 -9.04 9.95 -2.33
C PRO A 26 -8.01 9.15 -3.12
N TRP A 27 -6.73 9.48 -2.97
CA TRP A 27 -5.64 8.77 -3.64
C TRP A 27 -5.56 7.31 -3.20
N LEU A 28 -5.67 7.03 -1.89
CA LEU A 28 -5.68 5.66 -1.36
C LEU A 28 -6.81 4.85 -1.99
N ARG A 29 -8.02 5.41 -2.10
CA ARG A 29 -9.17 4.71 -2.70
C ARG A 29 -8.93 4.41 -4.18
N GLU A 30 -8.42 5.37 -4.94
CA GLU A 30 -8.14 5.17 -6.37
C GLU A 30 -7.06 4.11 -6.58
N ALA A 31 -5.95 4.19 -5.84
CA ALA A 31 -4.84 3.24 -5.95
C ALA A 31 -5.26 1.82 -5.50
N MET A 32 -6.03 1.70 -4.42
CA MET A 32 -6.59 0.43 -3.97
C MET A 32 -7.53 -0.19 -5.01
N ASN A 33 -8.35 0.63 -5.68
CA ASN A 33 -9.26 0.16 -6.73
C ASN A 33 -8.49 -0.34 -7.96
N ASP A 34 -7.50 0.42 -8.47
CA ASP A 34 -6.68 0.00 -9.63
C ASP A 34 -5.95 -1.32 -9.32
N VAL A 35 -5.36 -1.44 -8.14
CA VAL A 35 -4.64 -2.66 -7.72
C VAL A 35 -5.60 -3.85 -7.55
N ALA A 36 -6.84 -3.62 -7.12
CA ALA A 36 -7.86 -4.66 -6.99
C ALA A 36 -8.35 -5.22 -8.34
N GLU A 37 -8.17 -4.50 -9.45
CA GLU A 37 -8.47 -5.01 -10.80
C GLU A 37 -7.55 -6.18 -11.22
N GLY A 38 -6.42 -6.35 -10.52
CA GLY A 38 -5.48 -7.44 -10.75
C GLY A 38 -4.60 -7.26 -11.99
N ILE A 39 -4.00 -8.36 -12.46
CA ILE A 39 -2.96 -8.38 -13.51
C ILE A 39 -3.46 -8.86 -14.88
N THR A 40 -4.67 -8.47 -15.28
CA THR A 40 -5.22 -8.83 -16.60
C THR A 40 -4.65 -7.92 -17.71
N GLY A 41 -4.67 -8.42 -18.95
CA GLY A 41 -4.27 -7.66 -20.14
C GLY A 41 -3.09 -8.27 -20.91
N ASP A 42 -2.68 -7.57 -21.97
CA ASP A 42 -1.52 -7.93 -22.80
C ASP A 42 -0.19 -7.42 -22.19
N ILE A 43 0.94 -7.70 -22.84
CA ILE A 43 2.28 -7.30 -22.37
C ILE A 43 2.37 -5.79 -22.16
N ALA A 44 1.80 -4.98 -23.07
CA ALA A 44 1.81 -3.53 -22.94
C ALA A 44 1.05 -3.07 -21.70
N THR A 45 -0.13 -3.65 -21.45
CA THR A 45 -0.94 -3.40 -20.25
C THR A 45 -0.22 -3.80 -18.97
N LEU A 46 0.49 -4.93 -18.98
CA LEU A 46 1.26 -5.41 -17.82
C LEU A 46 2.46 -4.52 -17.51
N LEU A 47 3.18 -4.02 -18.52
CA LEU A 47 4.28 -3.07 -18.34
C LEU A 47 3.77 -1.73 -17.77
N ASP A 48 2.64 -1.26 -18.27
CA ASP A 48 1.97 -0.04 -17.79
C ASP A 48 1.51 -0.19 -16.32
N LYS A 49 0.89 -1.33 -15.97
CA LYS A 49 0.58 -1.69 -14.57
C LYS A 49 1.83 -1.78 -13.70
N GLN A 50 2.92 -2.39 -14.19
CA GLN A 50 4.18 -2.46 -13.44
C GLN A 50 4.70 -1.07 -13.08
N GLN A 51 4.69 -0.13 -14.02
CA GLN A 51 5.16 1.23 -13.80
C GLN A 51 4.27 1.97 -12.78
N ARG A 52 2.93 1.88 -12.93
CA ARG A 52 2.00 2.49 -11.97
C ARG A 52 2.12 1.92 -10.57
N TYR A 53 2.11 0.59 -10.44
CA TYR A 53 2.18 -0.07 -9.14
C TYR A 53 3.52 0.21 -8.45
N THR A 54 4.60 0.35 -9.21
CA THR A 54 5.90 0.79 -8.66
C THR A 54 5.82 2.23 -8.12
N ALA A 55 5.13 3.13 -8.83
CA ALA A 55 4.91 4.50 -8.33
C ALA A 55 4.05 4.51 -7.06
N TYR A 56 2.98 3.70 -7.01
CA TYR A 56 2.17 3.53 -5.80
C TYR A 56 2.98 3.01 -4.63
N ALA A 57 3.90 2.06 -4.87
CA ALA A 57 4.75 1.50 -3.84
C ALA A 57 5.70 2.56 -3.28
N GLY A 58 6.29 3.39 -4.15
CA GLY A 58 7.12 4.51 -3.75
C GLY A 58 6.37 5.50 -2.86
N ALA A 59 5.16 5.91 -3.26
CA ALA A 59 4.33 6.82 -2.46
C ALA A 59 3.87 6.19 -1.13
N LEU A 60 3.58 4.88 -1.13
CA LEU A 60 3.12 4.18 0.07
C LEU A 60 4.17 4.11 1.18
N VAL A 61 5.47 4.13 0.88
CA VAL A 61 6.52 4.07 1.91
C VAL A 61 6.34 5.17 2.95
N GLU A 62 6.21 6.42 2.51
CA GLU A 62 6.08 7.57 3.42
C GLU A 62 4.70 7.60 4.10
N ILE A 63 3.64 7.23 3.37
CA ILE A 63 2.28 7.15 3.90
C ILE A 63 2.18 6.10 5.00
N TYR A 64 2.74 4.93 4.77
CA TYR A 64 2.72 3.82 5.72
C TYR A 64 3.53 4.17 6.96
N ALA A 65 4.73 4.72 6.82
CA ALA A 65 5.56 5.15 7.94
C ALA A 65 4.84 6.19 8.82
N LYS A 66 4.17 7.18 8.21
CA LYS A 66 3.42 8.20 8.93
C LYS A 66 2.18 7.64 9.63
N ALA A 67 1.44 6.74 8.97
CA ALA A 67 0.30 6.05 9.57
C ALA A 67 0.72 5.16 10.76
N GLU A 68 1.83 4.43 10.63
CA GLU A 68 2.36 3.58 11.69
C GLU A 68 2.80 4.40 12.91
N ALA A 69 3.53 5.50 12.69
CA ALA A 69 3.97 6.39 13.75
C ALA A 69 2.77 6.96 14.52
N TYR A 70 1.76 7.48 13.81
CA TYR A 70 0.58 8.03 14.43
C TYR A 70 -0.23 6.99 15.21
N TYR A 71 -0.42 5.79 14.64
CA TYR A 71 -1.09 4.69 15.33
C TYR A 71 -0.41 4.36 16.66
N LYS A 72 0.92 4.21 16.65
CA LYS A 72 1.69 3.91 17.87
C LYS A 72 1.57 5.02 18.91
N THR A 73 1.66 6.29 18.50
CA THR A 73 1.50 7.44 19.39
C THR A 73 0.10 7.47 20.01
N LYS A 74 -0.95 7.35 19.20
CA LYS A 74 -2.34 7.37 19.70
C LYS A 74 -2.66 6.21 20.61
N LEU A 75 -2.12 5.03 20.33
CA LEU A 75 -2.28 3.88 21.20
C LEU A 75 -1.61 4.13 22.56
N ALA A 76 -0.38 4.64 22.57
CA ALA A 76 0.32 4.98 23.81
C ALA A 76 -0.44 6.03 24.63
N GLU A 77 -0.90 7.11 24.00
CA GLU A 77 -1.72 8.14 24.65
C GLU A 77 -3.00 7.56 25.27
N ALA A 78 -3.70 6.68 24.54
CA ALA A 78 -4.93 6.05 25.00
C ALA A 78 -4.67 5.05 26.15
N MET A 79 -3.55 4.33 26.12
CA MET A 79 -3.12 3.44 27.20
C MET A 79 -2.78 4.24 28.46
N GLU A 80 -2.04 5.34 28.35
CA GLU A 80 -1.74 6.22 29.48
C GLU A 80 -3.01 6.81 30.10
N ALA A 81 -3.97 7.24 29.27
CA ALA A 81 -5.25 7.73 29.74
C ALA A 81 -6.03 6.65 30.50
N ALA A 82 -6.10 5.42 29.97
CA ALA A 82 -6.75 4.30 30.64
C ALA A 82 -6.08 3.96 31.99
N ILE A 83 -4.74 4.00 32.06
CA ILE A 83 -4.01 3.80 33.33
C ILE A 83 -4.37 4.89 34.35
N LYS A 84 -4.41 6.16 33.93
CA LYS A 84 -4.81 7.30 34.80
C LYS A 84 -6.26 7.20 35.28
N GLU A 85 -7.14 6.62 34.47
CA GLU A 85 -8.55 6.33 34.81
C GLU A 85 -8.70 5.14 35.79
N GLY A 86 -7.62 4.45 36.17
CA GLY A 86 -7.65 3.32 37.10
C GLY A 86 -8.08 2.00 36.46
N VAL A 87 -8.03 1.89 35.12
CA VAL A 87 -8.29 0.64 34.41
C VAL A 87 -7.29 -0.43 34.85
N SER A 88 -7.78 -1.65 35.11
CA SER A 88 -6.92 -2.80 35.42
C SER A 88 -5.90 -3.02 34.30
N ALA A 89 -4.64 -3.29 34.66
CA ALA A 89 -3.55 -3.53 33.70
C ALA A 89 -3.90 -4.58 32.63
N SER A 90 -4.71 -5.58 32.96
CA SER A 90 -5.16 -6.63 32.03
C SER A 90 -6.15 -6.13 30.96
N LEU A 91 -6.76 -4.96 31.15
CA LEU A 91 -7.77 -4.37 30.26
C LEU A 91 -7.27 -3.11 29.53
N VAL A 92 -6.16 -2.51 29.97
CA VAL A 92 -5.64 -1.24 29.43
C VAL A 92 -5.52 -1.27 27.91
N ALA A 93 -4.87 -2.30 27.35
CA ALA A 93 -4.68 -2.42 25.90
C ALA A 93 -6.02 -2.48 25.16
N ARG A 94 -6.95 -3.34 25.60
CA ARG A 94 -8.26 -3.50 24.99
C ARG A 94 -9.09 -2.20 25.03
N ILE A 95 -9.06 -1.48 26.15
CA ILE A 95 -9.78 -0.20 26.28
C ILE A 95 -9.13 0.87 25.40
N ALA A 96 -7.81 0.94 25.38
CA ALA A 96 -7.08 1.88 24.54
C ALA A 96 -7.37 1.66 23.05
N GLU A 97 -7.28 0.42 22.57
CA GLU A 97 -7.65 0.04 21.20
C GLU A 97 -9.09 0.43 20.87
N GLY A 98 -10.04 0.22 21.79
CA GLY A 98 -11.43 0.65 21.64
C GLY A 98 -11.57 2.16 21.46
N LYS A 99 -10.79 2.96 22.19
CA LYS A 99 -10.79 4.44 22.09
C LYS A 99 -10.20 4.94 20.75
N ILE A 100 -9.32 4.17 20.12
CA ILE A 100 -8.64 4.56 18.86
C ILE A 100 -9.02 3.68 17.67
N ALA A 101 -10.16 2.97 17.72
CA ALA A 101 -10.54 1.96 16.73
C ALA A 101 -10.54 2.49 15.28
N THR A 102 -10.92 3.75 15.05
CA THR A 102 -10.88 4.38 13.73
C THR A 102 -9.45 4.52 13.20
N VAL A 103 -8.50 4.90 14.06
CA VAL A 103 -7.07 5.02 13.71
C VAL A 103 -6.49 3.66 13.34
N ILE A 104 -6.83 2.63 14.12
CA ILE A 104 -6.43 1.24 13.85
C ILE A 104 -6.93 0.81 12.46
N ARG A 105 -8.22 0.99 12.18
CA ARG A 105 -8.80 0.61 10.88
C ARG A 105 -8.15 1.33 9.70
N PHE A 106 -7.80 2.61 9.87
CA PHE A 106 -7.12 3.38 8.85
C PHE A 106 -5.70 2.85 8.58
N TYR A 107 -4.92 2.65 9.65
CA TYR A 107 -3.59 2.04 9.56
C TYR A 107 -3.63 0.64 8.93
N GLU A 108 -4.56 -0.22 9.35
CA GLU A 108 -4.74 -1.57 8.79
C GLU A 108 -5.13 -1.57 7.31
N ALA A 109 -5.88 -0.56 6.85
CA ALA A 109 -6.21 -0.42 5.43
C ALA A 109 -4.95 -0.11 4.60
N ILE A 110 -4.12 0.83 5.07
CA ILE A 110 -2.83 1.16 4.43
C ILE A 110 -1.89 -0.06 4.47
N HIS A 111 -1.81 -0.75 5.61
CA HIS A 111 -1.00 -1.95 5.76
C HIS A 111 -1.40 -3.04 4.76
N ARG A 112 -2.70 -3.37 4.69
CA ARG A 112 -3.22 -4.38 3.74
C ARG A 112 -3.00 -3.96 2.29
N PHE A 113 -3.13 -2.67 1.98
CA PHE A 113 -2.86 -2.17 0.64
C PHE A 113 -1.38 -2.35 0.27
N ASN A 114 -0.45 -2.03 1.18
CA ASN A 114 0.98 -2.25 0.96
C ASN A 114 1.31 -3.74 0.67
N SER A 115 0.73 -4.67 1.44
CA SER A 115 0.88 -6.10 1.18
C SER A 115 0.30 -6.50 -0.18
N THR A 116 -0.92 -6.08 -0.48
CA THR A 116 -1.61 -6.41 -1.74
C THR A 116 -0.84 -5.89 -2.95
N LEU A 117 -0.35 -4.66 -2.88
CA LEU A 117 0.44 -4.05 -3.94
C LEU A 117 1.73 -4.83 -4.20
N THR A 118 2.40 -5.28 -3.13
CA THR A 118 3.60 -6.11 -3.24
C THR A 118 3.29 -7.42 -3.95
N ASP A 119 2.20 -8.09 -3.60
CA ASP A 119 1.77 -9.34 -4.25
C ASP A 119 1.46 -9.12 -5.73
N GLN A 120 0.76 -8.03 -6.07
CA GLN A 120 0.44 -7.70 -7.46
C GLN A 120 1.71 -7.38 -8.27
N LEU A 121 2.67 -6.65 -7.71
CA LEU A 121 3.96 -6.39 -8.37
C LEU A 121 4.73 -7.67 -8.68
N MET A 122 4.77 -8.61 -7.73
CA MET A 122 5.37 -9.93 -7.96
C MET A 122 4.63 -10.71 -9.05
N ALA A 123 3.30 -10.66 -9.05
CA ALA A 123 2.48 -11.34 -10.03
C ALA A 123 2.68 -10.77 -11.45
N VAL A 124 2.74 -9.44 -11.60
CA VAL A 124 3.07 -8.77 -12.87
C VAL A 124 4.46 -9.20 -13.35
N ALA A 125 5.47 -9.15 -12.48
CA ALA A 125 6.84 -9.55 -12.83
C ALA A 125 6.92 -11.02 -13.28
N ALA A 126 6.23 -11.92 -12.58
CA ALA A 126 6.15 -13.33 -12.94
C ALA A 126 5.48 -13.52 -14.31
N ARG A 127 4.39 -12.80 -14.57
CA ARG A 127 3.70 -12.88 -15.86
C ARG A 127 4.54 -12.35 -17.01
N LEU A 128 5.17 -11.19 -16.86
CA LEU A 128 6.06 -10.62 -17.87
C LEU A 128 7.24 -11.56 -18.19
N LYS A 129 7.81 -12.21 -17.17
CA LYS A 129 8.86 -13.21 -17.37
C LYS A 129 8.36 -14.41 -18.18
N TYR A 130 7.15 -14.89 -17.91
CA TYR A 130 6.54 -16.00 -18.65
C TYR A 130 6.29 -15.63 -20.12
N GLU A 131 5.69 -14.46 -20.38
CA GLU A 131 5.46 -13.96 -21.75
C GLU A 131 6.77 -13.76 -22.53
N GLY A 132 7.81 -13.24 -21.86
CA GLY A 132 9.14 -13.12 -22.43
C GLY A 132 9.76 -14.48 -22.80
N ALA A 133 9.59 -15.49 -21.94
CA ALA A 133 10.06 -16.84 -22.24
C ALA A 133 9.34 -17.46 -23.45
N LEU A 134 8.04 -17.22 -23.62
CA LEU A 134 7.29 -17.70 -24.79
C LEU A 134 7.72 -17.01 -26.10
N MET A 135 7.96 -15.70 -26.06
CA MET A 135 8.30 -14.90 -27.26
C MET A 135 9.76 -15.11 -27.72
N TRP A 136 10.68 -15.43 -26.81
CA TRP A 136 12.12 -15.51 -27.09
C TRP A 136 12.71 -16.92 -26.91
N GLY A 137 12.03 -17.82 -26.20
CA GLY A 137 12.48 -19.19 -25.95
C GLY A 137 12.33 -20.13 -27.14
N ASP A 138 11.44 -19.83 -28.10
CA ASP A 138 11.20 -20.69 -29.27
C ASP A 138 12.18 -20.46 -30.44
N ARG A 139 13.10 -19.48 -30.33
CA ARG A 139 14.13 -19.21 -31.36
C ARG A 139 15.44 -19.97 -31.16
N GLY A 140 15.56 -20.80 -30.12
CA GLY A 140 16.74 -21.63 -29.88
C GLY A 140 16.70 -23.01 -30.54
N GLY A 141 15.58 -23.38 -31.17
CA GLY A 141 15.32 -24.75 -31.63
C GLY A 141 15.29 -24.98 -33.14
N GLN A 142 15.39 -23.95 -33.98
CA GLN A 142 15.33 -24.14 -35.44
C GLN A 142 16.66 -23.80 -36.13
N GLU A 143 17.25 -24.89 -36.64
CA GLU A 143 18.21 -24.99 -37.76
C GLU A 143 19.67 -24.59 -37.51
N LYS A 144 20.50 -25.59 -37.17
CA LYS A 144 21.87 -25.65 -37.71
C LYS A 144 21.78 -26.19 -39.14
N PRO A 145 22.22 -25.45 -40.17
CA PRO A 145 22.38 -26.02 -41.50
C PRO A 145 23.51 -27.05 -41.48
N LYS A 146 23.26 -28.19 -42.14
CA LYS A 146 24.22 -29.28 -42.37
C LYS A 146 25.37 -28.84 -43.24
#